data_AF-A0A432G5W2-F1
#
_entry.id   AF-A0A432G5W2-F1
#
_cell.length_a   1.000
_cell.length_b   1.000
_cell.length_c   1.000
_cell.angle_alpha   90.00
_cell.angle_beta   90.00
_cell.angle_gamma   90.00
#
_symmetry.space_group_name_H-M   'P 1'
#
loop_
_entity.id
_entity.type
_entity.pdbx_description
1 polymer ?
#
loop_
_entity_poly.entity_id
_entity_poly.type
_entity_poly.pdbx_seq_one_letter_code
_entity_poly.pdbx_strand_id
1 'polypeptide(L)'
;VVGSDRIAANGDVANKIGTYALALAARAHGVKFMVAAPTSTIDMNCPDGASIPIETRAAEEVLHCIDVPVAAEGAGAWNPVFDVTPAELVDAIVTERGVVESPDTRKLAEHMGKT
;
A
#
# COMPACT_ATOMS: atom_id res chain seq x y z
N VAL A 1 10.74 -2.48 -4.96
CA VAL A 1 9.78 -3.60 -4.78
C VAL A 1 9.27 -3.53 -3.36
N VAL A 2 7.97 -3.65 -3.15
CA VAL A 2 7.32 -3.66 -1.83
C VAL A 2 6.32 -4.80 -1.73
N GLY A 3 5.88 -5.13 -0.52
CA GLY A 3 4.74 -6.01 -0.28
C GLY A 3 3.40 -5.26 -0.42
N SER A 4 2.32 -5.90 0.04
CA SER A 4 1.03 -5.25 0.24
C SER A 4 0.24 -5.97 1.34
N ASP A 5 -0.53 -5.18 2.10
CA ASP A 5 -1.51 -5.66 3.06
C ASP A 5 -2.90 -5.82 2.43
N ARG A 6 -3.25 -4.96 1.47
CA ARG A 6 -4.47 -5.05 0.65
C ARG A 6 -4.30 -4.34 -0.69
N ILE A 7 -4.83 -4.96 -1.75
CA ILE A 7 -4.93 -4.35 -3.08
C ILE A 7 -6.41 -4.23 -3.43
N ALA A 8 -6.89 -3.01 -3.71
CA ALA A 8 -8.27 -2.78 -4.14
C ALA A 8 -8.50 -3.23 -5.59
N ALA A 9 -9.76 -3.38 -5.98
CA ALA A 9 -10.15 -3.83 -7.31
C ALA A 9 -9.63 -2.93 -8.44
N ASN A 10 -9.44 -1.62 -8.21
CA ASN A 10 -8.86 -0.70 -9.17
C ASN A 10 -7.32 -0.74 -9.27
N GLY A 11 -6.65 -1.51 -8.40
CA GLY A 11 -5.19 -1.59 -8.34
C GLY A 11 -4.54 -0.68 -7.30
N ASP A 12 -5.31 0.11 -6.54
CA ASP A 12 -4.76 0.88 -5.42
C ASP A 12 -4.23 -0.06 -4.34
N VAL A 13 -3.07 0.29 -3.80
CA VAL A 13 -2.33 -0.59 -2.89
C VAL A 13 -2.23 0.04 -1.51
N ALA A 14 -2.82 -0.61 -0.52
CA ALA A 14 -2.51 -0.35 0.87
C ALA A 14 -1.32 -1.21 1.32
N ASN A 15 -0.33 -0.54 1.90
CA ASN A 15 0.85 -1.18 2.49
C ASN A 15 1.40 -0.30 3.62
N LYS A 16 2.40 -0.80 4.35
CA LYS A 16 3.06 -0.09 5.47
C LYS A 16 3.32 1.39 5.14
N ILE A 17 3.02 2.28 6.10
CA ILE A 17 3.23 3.73 5.99
C ILE A 17 4.63 4.05 5.45
N GLY A 18 4.69 4.96 4.48
CA GLY A 18 5.88 5.31 3.69
C GLY A 18 5.89 4.70 2.28
N THR A 19 5.01 3.75 1.96
CA THR A 19 4.96 3.12 0.64
C THR A 19 4.58 4.12 -0.45
N TYR A 20 3.56 4.95 -0.20
CA TYR A 20 3.17 6.02 -1.12
C TYR A 20 4.31 7.00 -1.40
N ALA A 21 5.05 7.40 -0.36
CA ALA A 21 6.19 8.30 -0.51
C ALA A 21 7.32 7.66 -1.36
N LEU A 22 7.58 6.36 -1.20
CA LEU A 22 8.53 5.62 -2.03
C LEU A 22 8.06 5.54 -3.49
N ALA A 23 6.76 5.36 -3.73
CA ALA A 23 6.19 5.32 -5.08
C ALA A 23 6.32 6.68 -5.79
N LEU A 24 6.04 7.78 -5.09
CA LEU A 24 6.27 9.14 -5.59
C LEU A 24 7.74 9.38 -5.93
N ALA A 25 8.66 9.00 -5.04
CA ALA A 25 10.10 9.15 -5.26
C ALA A 25 10.56 8.33 -6.48
N ALA A 26 10.10 7.07 -6.60
CA ALA A 26 10.39 6.23 -7.75
C ALA A 26 9.95 6.88 -9.05
N ARG A 27 8.71 7.39 -9.11
CA ARG A 27 8.18 8.12 -10.27
C ARG A 27 9.01 9.35 -10.62
N ALA A 28 9.37 10.17 -9.63
CA ALA A 28 10.17 11.37 -9.82
C ALA A 28 11.58 11.10 -10.40
N HIS A 29 12.12 9.91 -10.14
CA HIS A 29 13.44 9.50 -10.61
C HIS A 29 13.40 8.53 -11.82
N GLY A 30 12.23 8.29 -12.42
CA GLY A 30 12.09 7.38 -13.56
C GLY A 30 12.38 5.91 -13.22
N VAL A 31 12.24 5.53 -11.95
CA VAL A 31 12.41 4.15 -11.46
C VAL A 31 11.05 3.46 -11.42
N LYS A 32 11.00 2.20 -11.85
CA LYS A 32 9.77 1.39 -11.79
C LYS A 32 9.42 0.97 -10.36
N PHE A 33 8.13 0.99 -10.04
CA PHE A 33 7.58 0.58 -8.76
C PHE A 33 6.78 -0.72 -8.89
N MET A 34 7.23 -1.76 -8.18
CA MET A 34 6.63 -3.09 -8.22
C MET A 34 6.08 -3.47 -6.84
N VAL A 35 4.87 -3.99 -6.84
CA VAL A 35 4.19 -4.57 -5.68
C VAL A 35 4.16 -6.08 -5.84
N ALA A 36 4.64 -6.82 -4.85
CA ALA A 36 4.62 -8.28 -4.84
C ALA A 36 3.68 -8.77 -3.72
N ALA A 37 2.60 -9.43 -4.09
CA ALA A 37 1.59 -9.90 -3.14
C ALA A 37 0.84 -11.12 -3.71
N PRO A 38 0.42 -12.08 -2.87
CA PRO A 38 -0.40 -13.19 -3.33
C PRO A 38 -1.78 -12.71 -3.79
N THR A 39 -2.46 -13.49 -4.64
CA THR A 39 -3.82 -13.15 -5.08
C THR A 39 -4.83 -13.03 -3.95
N SER A 40 -4.58 -13.67 -2.80
CA SER A 40 -5.40 -13.53 -1.58
C SER A 40 -5.38 -12.12 -0.97
N THR A 41 -4.39 -11.29 -1.31
CA THR A 41 -4.29 -9.88 -0.88
C THR A 41 -5.16 -8.96 -1.74
N ILE A 42 -5.61 -9.42 -2.91
CA ILE A 42 -6.46 -8.64 -3.82
C ILE A 42 -7.92 -8.75 -3.37
N ASP A 43 -8.47 -7.64 -2.88
CA ASP A 43 -9.86 -7.52 -2.45
C ASP A 43 -10.71 -6.95 -3.58
N MET A 44 -11.25 -7.84 -4.41
CA MET A 44 -12.14 -7.46 -5.52
C MET A 44 -13.49 -6.87 -5.06
N ASN A 45 -13.81 -6.86 -3.77
CA ASN A 45 -15.01 -6.21 -3.23
C ASN A 45 -14.71 -4.78 -2.72
N CYS A 46 -13.44 -4.40 -2.62
CA CYS A 46 -13.01 -3.05 -2.29
C CYS A 46 -12.81 -2.28 -3.62
N PRO A 47 -13.66 -1.30 -3.97
CA PRO A 47 -13.63 -0.69 -5.30
C PRO A 47 -12.36 0.13 -5.55
N ASP A 48 -11.88 0.84 -4.52
CA ASP A 48 -10.75 1.76 -4.61
C ASP A 48 -10.02 1.92 -3.26
N GLY A 49 -8.89 2.62 -3.29
CA GLY A 49 -8.08 2.89 -2.11
C GLY A 49 -8.77 3.74 -1.04
N ALA A 50 -9.72 4.60 -1.43
CA ALA A 50 -10.50 5.40 -0.47
C ALA A 50 -11.44 4.53 0.39
N SER A 51 -11.79 3.34 -0.12
CA SER A 51 -12.60 2.35 0.58
C SER A 51 -11.79 1.44 1.52
N ILE A 52 -10.46 1.59 1.58
CA ILE A 52 -9.60 0.83 2.49
C ILE A 52 -9.55 1.53 3.86
N PRO A 53 -10.02 0.89 4.95
CA PRO A 53 -9.90 1.46 6.28
C PRO A 53 -8.43 1.46 6.72
N ILE A 54 -7.92 2.62 7.15
CA ILE A 54 -6.56 2.76 7.64
C ILE A 54 -6.52 2.61 9.16
N GLU A 55 -5.80 1.60 9.63
CA GLU A 55 -5.53 1.39 11.05
C GLU A 55 -4.69 2.55 11.60
N THR A 56 -5.09 3.06 12.76
CA THR A 56 -4.28 3.96 13.58
C THR A 56 -3.90 3.24 14.87
N ARG A 57 -2.65 3.37 15.28
CA ARG A 57 -2.10 2.70 16.47
C ARG A 57 -1.71 3.70 17.55
N ALA A 58 -1.30 3.16 18.69
CA ALA A 58 -0.88 3.89 19.86
C ALA A 58 0.19 4.95 19.51
N ALA A 59 0.09 6.15 20.09
CA ALA A 59 1.03 7.24 19.85
C ALA A 59 2.44 6.90 20.34
N GLU A 60 2.52 6.02 21.35
CA GLU A 60 3.75 5.54 21.98
C GLU A 60 4.70 4.89 20.99
N GLU A 61 4.20 4.24 19.92
CA GLU A 61 5.05 3.64 18.87
C GLU A 61 5.86 4.68 18.08
N VAL A 62 5.43 5.94 18.08
CA VAL A 62 6.13 7.07 17.46
C VAL A 62 6.93 7.85 18.49
N LEU A 63 6.40 8.00 19.71
CA LEU A 63 7.00 8.81 20.77
C LEU A 63 8.13 8.08 21.52
N HIS A 64 8.19 6.75 21.43
CA HIS A 64 9.19 5.90 22.08
C HIS A 64 9.95 5.04 21.07
N CYS A 65 11.18 4.69 21.41
CA CYS A 65 11.98 3.70 20.71
C CYS A 65 12.49 2.66 21.73
N ILE A 66 12.10 1.40 21.57
CA ILE A 66 12.41 0.31 22.53
C ILE A 66 12.00 0.72 23.96
N ASP A 67 10.76 1.19 24.11
CA ASP A 67 10.17 1.68 25.36
C ASP A 67 10.87 2.89 26.01
N VAL A 68 11.85 3.51 25.33
CA VAL A 68 12.52 4.74 25.79
C VAL A 68 11.89 5.95 25.09
N PRO A 69 11.41 6.97 25.83
CA PRO A 69 10.85 8.17 25.21
C PRO A 69 11.93 8.93 24.43
N VAL A 70 11.61 9.30 23.18
CA VAL A 70 12.51 10.04 22.28
C VAL A 70 11.95 11.39 21.84
N ALA A 71 10.64 11.59 21.98
CA ALA A 71 9.97 12.85 21.68
C ALA A 71 10.09 13.85 22.85
N ALA A 72 9.89 15.14 22.54
CA ALA A 72 9.84 16.19 23.56
C ALA A 72 8.64 15.99 24.50
N GLU A 73 8.79 16.39 25.76
CA GLU A 73 7.71 16.32 26.75
C GLU A 73 6.47 17.09 26.26
N GLY A 74 5.30 16.45 26.35
CA GLY A 74 4.02 17.01 25.91
C GLY A 74 3.74 16.89 24.39
N ALA A 75 4.64 16.30 23.60
CA ALA A 75 4.39 16.03 22.19
C ALA A 75 3.26 14.99 22.00
N GLY A 76 2.37 15.25 21.05
CA GLY A 76 1.39 14.27 20.55
C GLY A 76 1.87 13.60 19.26
N ALA A 77 1.23 12.50 18.87
CA ALA A 77 1.51 11.82 17.61
C ALA A 77 0.23 11.40 16.88
N TRP A 78 0.32 11.37 15.54
CA TRP A 78 -0.65 10.74 14.67
C TRP A 78 0.04 9.53 14.01
N ASN A 79 -0.48 8.32 14.25
CA ASN A 79 0.18 7.08 13.87
C ASN A 79 -0.71 6.18 12.99
N PRO A 80 -1.03 6.59 11.74
CA PRO A 80 -1.57 5.68 10.74
C PRO A 80 -0.47 4.69 10.31
N VAL A 81 -0.76 3.40 10.35
CA VAL A 81 0.27 2.36 10.11
C VAL A 81 0.29 1.81 8.69
N PHE A 82 -0.58 2.35 7.83
CA PHE A 82 -0.61 2.08 6.40
C PHE A 82 -0.86 3.39 5.64
N ASP A 83 -0.42 3.45 4.39
CA ASP A 83 -0.87 4.43 3.41
C ASP A 83 -1.39 3.73 2.15
N VAL A 84 -2.03 4.50 1.28
CA VAL A 84 -2.56 4.05 0.00
C VAL A 84 -1.69 4.63 -1.12
N THR A 85 -1.13 3.75 -1.94
CA THR A 85 -0.44 4.08 -3.18
C THR A 85 -1.44 3.93 -4.35
N PRO A 86 -1.77 5.03 -5.06
CA PRO A 86 -2.64 4.96 -6.23
C PRO A 86 -2.09 4.03 -7.32
N ALA A 87 -2.97 3.32 -8.01
CA ALA A 87 -2.63 2.38 -9.09
C ALA A 87 -1.76 3.02 -10.18
N GLU A 88 -1.96 4.31 -10.45
CA GLU A 88 -1.17 5.08 -11.44
C GLU A 88 0.31 5.21 -11.10
N LEU A 89 0.72 4.96 -9.84
CA LEU A 89 2.11 4.95 -9.40
C LEU A 89 2.71 3.53 -9.37
N VAL A 90 1.92 2.49 -9.65
CA VAL A 90 2.35 1.09 -9.64
C VAL A 90 2.59 0.62 -11.06
N ASP A 91 3.82 0.20 -11.38
CA ASP A 91 4.15 -0.33 -12.71
C ASP A 91 3.75 -1.79 -12.88
N ALA A 92 3.84 -2.60 -11.82
CA ALA A 92 3.47 -4.00 -11.85
C ALA A 92 3.02 -4.53 -10.49
N ILE A 93 1.97 -5.35 -10.50
CA ILE A 93 1.58 -6.24 -9.40
C ILE A 93 1.99 -7.66 -9.76
N VAL A 94 2.87 -8.27 -8.96
CA VAL A 94 3.35 -9.65 -9.15
C VAL A 94 2.68 -10.55 -8.13
N THR A 95 2.02 -11.60 -8.62
CA THR A 95 1.40 -12.63 -7.78
C THR A 95 1.89 -14.03 -8.18
N GLU A 96 1.45 -15.06 -7.47
CA GLU A 96 1.72 -16.45 -7.82
C GLU A 96 1.08 -16.90 -9.15
N ARG A 97 0.18 -16.09 -9.73
CA ARG A 97 -0.51 -16.38 -11.01
C ARG A 97 0.07 -15.63 -12.20
N GLY A 98 1.09 -14.80 -12.00
CA GLY A 98 1.70 -13.99 -13.04
C GLY A 98 1.79 -12.52 -12.66
N VAL A 99 1.92 -11.67 -13.68
CA VAL A 99 2.18 -10.23 -13.52
C VAL A 99 1.06 -9.42 -14.16
N VAL A 100 0.57 -8.43 -13.42
CA VAL A 100 -0.37 -7.41 -13.92
C VAL A 100 0.39 -6.10 -14.08
N GLU A 101 0.73 -5.75 -15.33
CA GLU A 101 1.41 -4.50 -15.67
C GLU A 101 0.40 -3.34 -15.80
N SER A 102 0.77 -2.17 -15.25
CA SER A 102 -0.09 -0.98 -15.18
C SER A 102 -1.50 -1.33 -14.72
N PRO A 103 -1.66 -1.77 -13.45
CA PRO A 103 -2.88 -2.38 -12.97
C PRO A 103 -4.06 -1.41 -13.06
N ASP A 104 -5.20 -1.96 -13.47
CA ASP A 104 -6.49 -1.28 -13.53
C ASP A 104 -7.58 -2.30 -13.18
N THR A 105 -8.83 -1.81 -13.04
CA THR A 105 -9.98 -2.65 -12.69
C THR A 105 -10.17 -3.85 -13.61
N ARG A 106 -10.01 -3.65 -14.92
CA ARG A 106 -10.24 -4.71 -15.92
C ARG A 106 -9.16 -5.78 -15.82
N LYS A 107 -7.89 -5.37 -15.78
CA LYS A 107 -6.76 -6.29 -15.73
C LYS A 107 -6.73 -7.09 -14.44
N LEU A 108 -7.09 -6.49 -13.30
CA LEU A 108 -7.21 -7.25 -12.05
C LEU A 108 -8.39 -8.23 -12.09
N ALA A 109 -9.53 -7.85 -12.66
CA ALA A 109 -10.66 -8.76 -12.81
C ALA A 109 -10.31 -9.97 -13.70
N GLU A 110 -9.64 -9.73 -14.84
CA GLU A 110 -9.10 -10.76 -15.72
C GLU A 110 -8.10 -11.67 -14.99
N HIS A 111 -7.14 -11.09 -14.25
CA HIS A 111 -6.13 -11.83 -13.46
C HIS A 111 -6.75 -12.71 -12.35
N MET A 112 -7.87 -12.25 -11.79
CA MET A 112 -8.60 -12.96 -10.74
C MET A 112 -9.62 -13.97 -11.28
N GLY A 113 -9.78 -14.08 -12.62
CA GLY A 113 -10.75 -14.98 -13.24
C GLY A 113 -12.21 -14.55 -13.07
N LYS A 114 -12.46 -13.25 -12.85
CA LYS A 114 -13.79 -12.65 -12.76
C LYS A 114 -14.07 -11.86 -14.06
N THR A 115 -14.65 -12.52 -15.06
CA THR A 115 -15.18 -11.88 -16.28
C THR A 115 -16.64 -11.50 -16.11
#